data_AF-A0A7S0Q263-F1
#
_entry.id   AF-A0A7S0Q263-F1
#
_cell.length_a   1.000
_cell.length_b   1.000
_cell.length_c   1.000
_cell.angle_alpha   90.00
_cell.angle_beta   90.00
_cell.angle_gamma   90.00
#
_symmetry.space_group_name_H-M   'P 1'
#
loop_
_entity.id
_entity.type
_entity.pdbx_description
1 polymer ?
#
loop_
_entity_poly.entity_id
_entity_poly.type
_entity_poly.pdbx_seq_one_letter_code
_entity_poly.pdbx_strand_id
1 'polypeptide(L)'
;MHDVRTSPALGKSLLGVLKQGGAFYKHDFGRSHRSRKWMALSTDSQSLRWRSSGDSPPQTDLDVAVPMLLGSPLDRMLQRNFDEAQLQGNSPTPRTKHNYMEAAQLQGGSSSPRMMRLRRPASFSRISTLALKDIVDIEYGMGSETFLQKSTTDRVDEVHMCFSLRTVSGRTFDFAATDEDLLMVWLLGLQHALHLQSFTAATLRLKRLRFKIASTAERTGLSTHGVLLAAVRSAAKQQDVRFDKLKKLKKLQAAWRGGTVRRRFNHAASDLREIRLKIHALKERECYMKRAQEQTARSIQSAIPAEEAPAPPCHQKMGDPMEVERFATAMTIFATRQKRTLEEMSDHVRENREATAAIARIAAERRELLQAFMNSIINNVFSLTGTHAPLTPIKTCTKCNATDLVASSAWTQVV
;
A
#
# COMPACT_ATOMS: atom_id res chain seq x y z
N MET A 1 9.75 12.22 7.48
CA MET A 1 8.97 10.97 7.43
C MET A 1 9.69 9.95 8.29
N HIS A 2 9.15 9.65 9.46
CA HIS A 2 9.51 8.41 10.15
C HIS A 2 9.09 7.28 9.23
N ASP A 3 10.02 6.40 8.89
CA ASP A 3 9.66 5.09 8.37
C ASP A 3 8.67 4.50 9.37
N VAL A 4 7.42 4.39 8.97
CA VAL A 4 6.39 3.68 9.74
C VAL A 4 6.75 2.21 9.62
N ARG A 5 7.87 1.80 10.23
CA ARG A 5 7.99 0.45 10.78
C ARG A 5 6.75 0.35 11.63
N THR A 6 5.78 -0.43 11.17
CA THR A 6 4.49 -0.62 11.84
C THR A 6 4.80 -0.80 13.31
N SER A 7 4.34 0.14 14.15
CA SER A 7 4.54 0.05 15.60
C SER A 7 4.23 -1.39 16.02
N PRO A 8 5.04 -2.04 16.87
CA PRO A 8 4.77 -3.42 17.29
C PRO A 8 3.33 -3.62 17.79
N ALA A 9 2.72 -2.57 18.36
CA ALA A 9 1.32 -2.54 18.75
C ALA A 9 0.35 -2.60 17.55
N LEU A 10 0.62 -1.83 16.48
CA LEU A 10 -0.16 -1.87 15.25
C LEU A 10 -0.06 -3.23 14.57
N GLY A 11 1.14 -3.84 14.54
CA GLY A 11 1.35 -5.18 14.01
C GLY A 11 0.49 -6.24 14.71
N LYS A 12 0.47 -6.23 16.04
CA LYS A 12 -0.39 -7.12 16.85
C LYS A 12 -1.87 -6.93 16.56
N SER A 13 -2.32 -5.68 16.43
CA SER A 13 -3.72 -5.35 16.08
C SER A 13 -4.11 -5.90 14.71
N LEU A 14 -3.26 -5.69 13.69
CA LEU A 14 -3.50 -6.19 12.33
C LEU A 14 -3.57 -7.72 12.26
N LEU A 15 -2.68 -8.43 12.98
CA LEU A 15 -2.75 -9.89 13.07
C LEU A 15 -4.04 -10.37 13.74
N GLY A 16 -4.55 -9.62 14.73
CA GLY A 16 -5.86 -9.88 15.34
C GLY A 16 -6.99 -9.86 14.30
N VAL A 17 -7.02 -8.83 13.45
CA VAL A 17 -8.03 -8.72 12.36
C VAL A 17 -7.90 -9.87 11.36
N LEU A 18 -6.68 -10.23 10.96
CA LEU A 18 -6.49 -11.37 10.05
C LEU A 18 -7.00 -12.69 10.63
N LYS A 19 -6.84 -12.90 11.94
CA LYS A 19 -7.31 -14.11 12.63
C LYS A 19 -8.83 -14.17 12.73
N GLN A 20 -9.51 -13.02 12.87
CA GLN A 20 -10.97 -12.95 12.82
C GLN A 20 -11.50 -13.38 11.44
N GLY A 21 -10.78 -12.99 10.39
CA GLY A 21 -11.10 -13.36 9.03
C GLY A 21 -11.87 -12.29 8.26
N GLY A 22 -12.17 -12.59 7.00
CA GLY A 22 -12.87 -11.68 6.09
C GLY A 22 -13.43 -12.42 4.88
N ALA A 23 -14.42 -11.79 4.22
CA ALA A 23 -15.03 -12.32 3.02
C ALA A 23 -14.28 -11.86 1.76
N PHE A 24 -13.97 -12.81 0.89
CA PHE A 24 -13.28 -12.57 -0.39
C PHE A 24 -13.95 -13.38 -1.50
N TYR A 25 -13.86 -12.92 -2.73
CA TYR A 25 -14.08 -13.75 -3.90
C TYR A 25 -12.76 -14.38 -4.33
N LYS A 26 -12.71 -15.71 -4.39
CA LYS A 26 -11.55 -16.43 -4.91
C LYS A 26 -11.72 -16.68 -6.40
N HIS A 27 -10.65 -16.39 -7.14
CA HIS A 27 -10.53 -16.69 -8.55
C HIS A 27 -9.64 -17.93 -8.71
N ASP A 28 -10.08 -18.84 -9.57
CA ASP A 28 -9.35 -20.04 -9.93
C ASP A 28 -8.95 -19.92 -11.41
N PHE A 29 -7.71 -20.29 -11.71
CA PHE A 29 -7.20 -20.31 -13.09
C PHE A 29 -8.11 -21.17 -13.99
N GLY A 30 -8.41 -20.67 -15.19
CA GLY A 30 -9.26 -21.34 -16.17
C GLY A 30 -10.74 -21.45 -15.79
N ARG A 31 -11.20 -20.82 -14.70
CA ARG A 31 -12.62 -20.81 -14.31
C ARG A 31 -13.26 -19.44 -14.54
N SER A 32 -14.41 -19.44 -15.21
CA SER A 32 -15.25 -18.26 -15.39
C SER A 32 -15.81 -17.77 -14.05
N HIS A 33 -16.39 -18.69 -13.28
CA HIS A 33 -17.03 -18.39 -12.00
C HIS A 33 -16.00 -18.20 -10.87
N ARG A 34 -16.17 -17.10 -10.13
CA ARG A 34 -15.53 -16.89 -8.82
C ARG A 34 -16.41 -17.45 -7.72
N SER A 35 -15.83 -17.79 -6.57
CA SER A 35 -16.60 -18.26 -5.41
C SER A 35 -16.30 -17.44 -4.16
N ARG A 36 -17.34 -17.13 -3.38
CA ARG A 36 -17.19 -16.40 -2.12
C ARG A 36 -16.57 -17.32 -1.06
N LYS A 37 -15.45 -16.89 -0.49
CA LYS A 37 -14.69 -17.59 0.54
C LYS A 37 -14.61 -16.73 1.80
N TRP A 38 -14.68 -17.39 2.95
CA TRP A 38 -14.23 -16.81 4.21
C TRP A 38 -12.77 -17.18 4.40
N MET A 39 -11.89 -16.18 4.47
CA MET A 39 -10.45 -16.35 4.65
C MET A 39 -10.05 -15.85 6.03
N ALA A 40 -9.17 -16.57 6.72
CA ALA A 40 -8.65 -16.20 8.03
C ALA A 40 -7.20 -16.67 8.18
N LEU A 41 -6.42 -15.92 8.96
CA LEU A 41 -5.13 -16.37 9.45
C LEU A 41 -5.35 -17.38 10.59
N SER A 42 -4.60 -18.47 10.56
CA SER A 42 -4.60 -19.46 11.64
C SER A 42 -4.18 -18.87 12.99
N THR A 43 -4.60 -19.53 14.08
CA THR A 43 -4.34 -19.08 15.46
C THR A 43 -2.85 -19.03 15.79
N ASP A 44 -2.05 -19.93 15.22
CA ASP A 44 -0.58 -19.98 15.30
C ASP A 44 0.12 -18.98 14.37
N SER A 45 -0.64 -18.24 13.55
CA SER A 45 -0.13 -17.32 12.53
C SER A 45 0.78 -17.98 11.48
N GLN A 46 0.67 -19.30 11.24
CA GLN A 46 1.56 -20.02 10.31
C GLN A 46 0.94 -20.30 8.93
N SER A 47 -0.37 -20.17 8.81
CA SER A 47 -1.11 -20.51 7.58
C SER A 47 -2.33 -19.63 7.35
N LEU A 48 -2.64 -19.35 6.10
CA LEU A 48 -3.93 -18.82 5.67
C LEU A 48 -4.88 -19.98 5.41
N ARG A 49 -6.10 -19.86 5.91
CA ARG A 49 -7.16 -20.86 5.73
C ARG A 49 -8.36 -20.20 5.08
N TRP A 50 -8.98 -20.87 4.14
CA TRP A 50 -10.25 -20.41 3.59
C TRP A 50 -11.22 -21.55 3.32
N ARG A 51 -12.50 -21.24 3.46
CA ARG A 51 -13.61 -22.16 3.19
C ARG A 51 -14.67 -21.46 2.36
N SER A 52 -15.48 -22.22 1.63
CA SER A 52 -16.67 -21.65 0.98
C SER A 52 -17.53 -20.97 2.05
N SER A 53 -17.89 -19.71 1.83
CA SER A 53 -18.83 -19.03 2.71
C SER A 53 -20.19 -19.68 2.47
N GLY A 54 -20.64 -20.53 3.40
CA GLY A 54 -22.08 -20.82 3.49
C GLY A 54 -22.84 -19.54 3.82
N ASP A 55 -24.16 -19.56 3.71
CA ASP A 55 -25.03 -18.38 3.83
C ASP A 55 -24.97 -17.65 5.20
N SER A 56 -24.17 -18.12 6.15
CA SER A 56 -23.88 -17.43 7.40
C SER A 56 -22.36 -17.29 7.62
N PRO A 57 -21.80 -16.07 7.57
CA PRO A 57 -20.49 -15.84 8.18
C PRO A 57 -20.59 -16.18 9.68
N PRO A 58 -19.50 -16.64 10.32
CA PRO A 58 -19.47 -16.64 11.78
C PRO A 58 -19.80 -15.22 12.25
N GLN A 59 -20.77 -15.05 13.14
CA GLN A 59 -21.04 -13.75 13.75
C GLN A 59 -19.74 -13.26 14.39
N THR A 60 -19.12 -12.28 13.74
CA THR A 60 -17.92 -11.60 14.23
C THR A 60 -18.31 -10.15 14.42
N ASP A 61 -18.18 -9.65 15.66
CA ASP A 61 -18.39 -8.26 16.06
C ASP A 61 -17.32 -7.33 15.46
N LEU A 62 -17.38 -7.11 14.15
CA LEU A 62 -16.43 -6.26 13.41
C LEU A 62 -16.73 -4.76 13.51
N ASP A 63 -17.78 -4.35 14.22
CA ASP A 63 -18.32 -2.98 14.17
C ASP A 63 -17.52 -1.92 14.95
N VAL A 64 -16.48 -2.28 15.71
CA VAL A 64 -15.88 -1.33 16.69
C VAL A 64 -14.47 -0.82 16.34
N ALA A 65 -13.69 -1.44 15.44
CA ALA A 65 -12.25 -1.13 15.34
C ALA A 65 -11.71 -0.60 13.98
N VAL A 66 -12.44 -0.76 12.88
CA VAL A 66 -11.88 -0.51 11.52
C VAL A 66 -12.08 0.91 10.95
N PRO A 67 -13.21 1.62 11.18
CA PRO A 67 -13.47 2.88 10.48
C PRO A 67 -12.49 4.03 10.79
N MET A 68 -11.81 3.99 11.94
CA MET A 68 -10.96 5.11 12.40
C MET A 68 -9.58 5.16 11.74
N LEU A 69 -9.12 4.10 11.07
CA LEU A 69 -7.76 4.04 10.55
C LEU A 69 -7.61 4.50 9.08
N LEU A 70 -8.68 4.50 8.27
CA LEU A 70 -8.49 4.45 6.80
C LEU A 70 -9.29 5.42 5.91
N GLY A 71 -10.30 6.15 6.40
CA GLY A 71 -11.08 7.04 5.54
C GLY A 71 -10.41 8.40 5.28
N SER A 72 -10.09 8.73 4.02
CA SER A 72 -9.88 10.11 3.58
C SER A 72 -11.10 10.63 2.78
N PRO A 73 -11.63 11.83 3.03
CA PRO A 73 -12.62 12.53 2.23
C PRO A 73 -12.38 12.60 0.74
N LEU A 74 -11.13 12.60 0.27
CA LEU A 74 -10.85 12.46 -1.17
C LEU A 74 -11.36 11.11 -1.70
N ASP A 75 -11.19 10.03 -0.93
CA ASP A 75 -11.71 8.72 -1.28
C ASP A 75 -13.24 8.70 -1.26
N ARG A 76 -13.87 9.32 -0.25
CA ARG A 76 -15.35 9.42 -0.17
C ARG A 76 -15.94 10.25 -1.31
N MET A 77 -15.27 11.32 -1.70
CA MET A 77 -15.68 12.20 -2.78
C MET A 77 -15.51 11.53 -4.15
N LEU A 78 -14.42 10.80 -4.38
CA LEU A 78 -14.26 10.01 -5.59
C LEU A 78 -15.31 8.90 -5.64
N GLN A 79 -15.53 8.17 -4.54
CA GLN A 79 -16.54 7.11 -4.47
C GLN A 79 -17.94 7.62 -4.81
N ARG A 80 -18.34 8.78 -4.28
CA ARG A 80 -19.63 9.37 -4.60
C ARG A 80 -19.75 9.80 -6.06
N ASN A 81 -18.70 10.41 -6.63
CA ASN A 81 -18.68 10.75 -8.05
C ASN A 81 -18.73 9.50 -8.95
N PHE A 82 -18.18 8.37 -8.49
CA PHE A 82 -18.31 7.07 -9.15
C PHE A 82 -19.75 6.57 -9.17
N ASP A 83 -20.42 6.60 -8.02
CA ASP A 83 -21.82 6.18 -7.90
C ASP A 83 -22.76 7.07 -8.75
N GLU A 84 -22.51 8.38 -8.78
CA GLU A 84 -23.25 9.34 -9.62
C GLU A 84 -23.00 9.12 -11.13
N ALA A 85 -21.77 8.79 -11.54
CA ALA A 85 -21.45 8.49 -12.94
C ALA A 85 -22.10 7.17 -13.42
N GLN A 86 -22.25 6.18 -12.55
CA GLN A 86 -22.98 4.94 -12.87
C GLN A 86 -24.49 5.17 -13.03
N LEU A 87 -25.07 6.08 -12.23
CA LEU A 87 -26.50 6.42 -12.32
C LEU A 87 -26.84 7.24 -13.57
N GLN A 88 -25.89 8.01 -14.12
CA GLN A 88 -26.10 8.82 -15.32
C GLN A 88 -25.89 8.05 -16.64
N GLY A 89 -25.29 6.86 -16.58
CA GLY A 89 -25.03 6.01 -17.74
C GLY A 89 -25.85 4.73 -17.72
N ASN A 90 -27.20 4.83 -17.82
CA ASN A 90 -28.10 3.87 -18.47
C ASN A 90 -29.57 4.15 -18.12
N SER A 91 -30.26 4.92 -18.96
CA SER A 91 -31.71 4.78 -19.13
C SER A 91 -31.95 3.92 -20.38
N PRO A 92 -32.48 2.70 -20.27
CA PRO A 92 -32.82 1.91 -21.45
C PRO A 92 -34.05 2.54 -22.11
N THR A 93 -33.89 2.94 -23.37
CA THR A 93 -35.00 3.33 -24.24
C THR A 93 -36.01 2.18 -24.38
N PRO A 94 -37.33 2.46 -24.43
CA PRO A 94 -38.34 1.42 -24.54
C PRO A 94 -38.31 0.85 -25.96
N ARG A 95 -37.89 -0.41 -26.11
CA ARG A 95 -38.06 -1.16 -27.35
C ARG A 95 -39.51 -1.64 -27.48
N THR A 96 -40.08 -1.30 -28.61
CA THR A 96 -41.40 -1.62 -29.12
C THR A 96 -41.67 -3.13 -29.05
N LYS A 97 -42.79 -3.51 -28.43
CA LYS A 97 -43.34 -4.87 -28.47
C LYS A 97 -43.89 -5.13 -29.87
N HIS A 98 -43.30 -6.08 -30.61
CA HIS A 98 -44.00 -6.72 -31.72
C HIS A 98 -44.68 -7.99 -31.22
N ASN A 99 -46.00 -8.00 -31.40
CA ASN A 99 -46.89 -9.14 -31.23
C ASN A 99 -46.53 -10.25 -32.22
N TYR A 100 -46.45 -11.49 -31.73
CA TYR A 100 -46.92 -12.66 -32.47
C TYR A 100 -47.64 -13.57 -31.47
N MET A 101 -48.96 -13.70 -31.69
CA MET A 101 -49.77 -14.78 -31.14
C MET A 101 -49.72 -15.99 -32.08
N GLU A 102 -49.92 -17.15 -31.44
CA GLU A 102 -50.46 -18.41 -31.96
C GLU A 102 -49.64 -19.26 -32.95
N ALA A 103 -49.25 -20.44 -32.46
CA ALA A 103 -49.93 -21.68 -32.84
C ALA A 103 -49.75 -22.74 -31.74
N ALA A 104 -50.87 -23.29 -31.27
CA ALA A 104 -50.93 -24.50 -30.46
C ALA A 104 -50.96 -25.74 -31.38
N GLN A 105 -50.36 -26.87 -30.96
CA GLN A 105 -51.04 -28.17 -30.78
C GLN A 105 -50.07 -29.37 -30.69
N LEU A 106 -50.24 -30.10 -29.58
CA LEU A 106 -50.42 -31.55 -29.41
C LEU A 106 -49.29 -32.57 -29.65
N GLN A 107 -49.42 -33.63 -28.83
CA GLN A 107 -48.74 -34.95 -28.78
C GLN A 107 -47.39 -34.94 -28.05
N GLY A 108 -47.07 -35.86 -27.15
CA GLY A 108 -47.69 -37.09 -26.67
C GLY A 108 -46.77 -37.66 -25.58
N GLY A 109 -47.30 -38.49 -24.69
CA GLY A 109 -46.63 -38.89 -23.47
C GLY A 109 -45.34 -39.73 -23.63
N SER A 110 -44.50 -39.69 -22.61
CA SER A 110 -44.02 -40.92 -21.97
C SER A 110 -43.47 -40.59 -20.58
N SER A 111 -44.12 -41.19 -19.59
CA SER A 111 -43.72 -41.19 -18.18
C SER A 111 -42.49 -42.07 -18.00
N SER A 112 -41.34 -41.44 -17.77
CA SER A 112 -40.16 -42.08 -17.18
C SER A 112 -40.04 -41.73 -15.70
N PRO A 113 -39.71 -42.69 -14.82
CA PRO A 113 -39.73 -42.48 -13.39
C PRO A 113 -38.64 -41.48 -12.98
N ARG A 114 -39.06 -40.42 -12.30
CA ARG A 114 -38.18 -39.51 -11.55
C ARG A 114 -37.38 -40.34 -10.54
N MET A 115 -36.16 -40.74 -10.90
CA MET A 115 -35.12 -40.99 -9.91
C MET A 115 -34.92 -39.67 -9.17
N MET A 116 -35.38 -39.62 -7.92
CA MET A 116 -34.86 -38.68 -6.95
C MET A 116 -33.34 -38.88 -6.93
N ARG A 117 -32.60 -38.05 -7.66
CA ARG A 117 -31.20 -37.81 -7.37
C ARG A 117 -31.20 -37.26 -5.95
N LEU A 118 -30.95 -38.14 -4.99
CA LEU A 118 -30.45 -37.81 -3.67
C LEU A 118 -29.46 -36.67 -3.88
N ARG A 119 -29.88 -35.45 -3.53
CA ARG A 119 -28.99 -34.31 -3.42
C ARG A 119 -27.94 -34.76 -2.43
N ARG A 120 -26.79 -35.19 -2.93
CA ARG A 120 -25.60 -35.39 -2.10
C ARG A 120 -25.49 -34.10 -1.29
N PRO A 121 -25.46 -34.16 0.05
CA PRO A 121 -25.19 -32.96 0.84
C PRO A 121 -23.88 -32.40 0.28
N ALA A 122 -23.93 -31.14 -0.18
CA ALA A 122 -22.73 -30.44 -0.62
C ALA A 122 -21.68 -30.65 0.48
N SER A 123 -20.48 -31.08 0.10
CA SER A 123 -19.38 -31.37 1.01
C SER A 123 -18.89 -30.06 1.67
N PHE A 124 -19.69 -29.56 2.61
CA PHE A 124 -19.42 -28.48 3.52
C PHE A 124 -18.36 -28.94 4.53
N SER A 125 -17.07 -29.01 4.13
CA SER A 125 -15.98 -29.05 5.12
C SER A 125 -14.55 -28.96 4.57
N ARG A 126 -14.31 -28.88 3.25
CA ARG A 126 -12.91 -28.77 2.78
C ARG A 126 -12.38 -27.35 2.99
N ILE A 127 -11.74 -27.16 4.14
CA ILE A 127 -10.91 -25.99 4.43
C ILE A 127 -9.66 -26.12 3.57
N SER A 128 -9.45 -25.16 2.68
CA SER A 128 -8.19 -25.00 1.97
C SER A 128 -7.20 -24.25 2.86
N THR A 129 -5.93 -24.62 2.80
CA THR A 129 -4.87 -24.04 3.62
C THR A 129 -3.67 -23.72 2.74
N LEU A 130 -3.00 -22.61 3.04
CA LEU A 130 -1.73 -22.18 2.44
C LEU A 130 -0.77 -21.77 3.55
N ALA A 131 0.39 -22.42 3.65
CA ALA A 131 1.37 -22.04 4.67
C ALA A 131 2.00 -20.68 4.31
N LEU A 132 2.19 -19.81 5.30
CA LEU A 132 2.77 -18.49 5.08
C LEU A 132 4.20 -18.57 4.54
N LYS A 133 4.98 -19.55 5.00
CA LYS A 133 6.35 -19.81 4.52
C LYS A 133 6.43 -20.10 3.01
N ASP A 134 5.33 -20.53 2.40
CA ASP A 134 5.28 -20.84 0.98
C ASP A 134 4.98 -19.59 0.13
N ILE A 135 4.63 -18.45 0.76
CA ILE A 135 4.30 -17.20 0.09
C ILE A 135 5.54 -16.31 0.01
N VAL A 136 5.88 -15.86 -1.20
CA VAL A 136 7.06 -15.02 -1.47
C VAL A 136 6.72 -13.55 -1.69
N ASP A 137 5.51 -13.26 -2.18
CA ASP A 137 5.12 -11.88 -2.51
C ASP A 137 3.60 -11.69 -2.47
N ILE A 138 3.20 -10.43 -2.30
CA ILE A 138 1.82 -9.95 -2.38
C ILE A 138 1.74 -8.92 -3.51
N GLU A 139 0.94 -9.25 -4.52
CA GLU A 139 0.71 -8.38 -5.66
C GLU A 139 -0.63 -7.66 -5.50
N TYR A 140 -0.61 -6.33 -5.35
CA TYR A 140 -1.83 -5.52 -5.25
C TYR A 140 -2.30 -5.09 -6.65
N GLY A 141 -3.53 -5.46 -7.02
CA GLY A 141 -4.15 -5.20 -8.31
C GLY A 141 -4.45 -6.48 -9.09
N MET A 142 -4.65 -6.36 -10.41
CA MET A 142 -4.97 -7.44 -11.34
C MET A 142 -3.77 -7.90 -12.18
N GLY A 143 -2.57 -7.98 -11.59
CA GLY A 143 -1.36 -8.31 -12.34
C GLY A 143 -1.09 -9.81 -12.55
N SER A 144 -1.79 -10.69 -11.83
CA SER A 144 -1.70 -12.14 -12.06
C SER A 144 -2.29 -12.56 -13.41
N GLU A 145 -1.78 -13.66 -13.97
CA GLU A 145 -2.28 -14.26 -15.22
C GLU A 145 -3.78 -14.61 -15.14
N THR A 146 -4.25 -15.12 -14.00
CA THR A 146 -5.67 -15.43 -13.77
C THR A 146 -6.57 -14.20 -13.96
N PHE A 147 -6.13 -13.03 -13.52
CA PHE A 147 -6.88 -11.79 -13.68
C PHE A 147 -6.76 -11.21 -15.09
N LEU A 148 -5.61 -11.39 -15.74
CA LEU A 148 -5.36 -10.90 -17.11
C LEU A 148 -6.11 -11.69 -18.17
N GLN A 149 -6.27 -13.01 -17.99
CA GLN A 149 -6.99 -13.88 -18.93
C GLN A 149 -8.51 -13.66 -18.90
N LYS A 150 -9.06 -13.03 -17.85
CA LYS A 150 -10.47 -12.67 -17.83
C LYS A 150 -10.71 -11.49 -18.77
N SER A 151 -11.54 -11.73 -19.78
CA SER A 151 -11.97 -10.71 -20.75
C SER A 151 -12.50 -9.48 -20.00
N THR A 152 -12.31 -8.28 -20.56
CA THR A 152 -12.83 -7.03 -19.98
C THR A 152 -14.34 -7.08 -19.74
N THR A 153 -15.07 -7.84 -20.55
CA THR A 153 -16.52 -8.10 -20.40
C THR A 153 -16.88 -9.05 -19.26
N ASP A 154 -15.96 -9.95 -18.86
CA ASP A 154 -16.15 -10.89 -17.74
C ASP A 154 -15.58 -10.36 -16.42
N ARG A 155 -15.06 -9.13 -16.40
CA ARG A 155 -14.52 -8.50 -15.19
C ARG A 155 -15.64 -8.06 -14.27
N VAL A 156 -15.94 -8.90 -13.29
CA VAL A 156 -16.94 -8.62 -12.25
C VAL A 156 -16.33 -7.90 -11.04
N ASP A 157 -15.00 -7.86 -10.91
CA ASP A 157 -14.30 -7.16 -9.82
C ASP A 157 -13.56 -5.93 -10.32
N GLU A 158 -13.55 -4.88 -9.51
CA GLU A 158 -12.74 -3.70 -9.77
C GLU A 158 -11.27 -3.97 -9.48
N VAL A 159 -10.36 -3.49 -10.34
CA VAL A 159 -8.91 -3.71 -10.22
C VAL A 159 -8.38 -3.38 -8.83
N HIS A 160 -8.92 -2.32 -8.23
CA HIS A 160 -8.47 -1.81 -6.94
C HIS A 160 -8.92 -2.66 -5.74
N MET A 161 -9.78 -3.67 -5.98
CA MET A 161 -10.29 -4.63 -5.00
C MET A 161 -9.53 -5.96 -5.02
N CYS A 162 -8.65 -6.15 -6.01
CA CYS A 162 -7.97 -7.41 -6.27
C CYS A 162 -6.56 -7.45 -5.66
N PHE A 163 -6.14 -8.64 -5.24
CA PHE A 163 -4.75 -8.94 -4.92
C PHE A 163 -4.44 -10.42 -5.16
N SER A 164 -3.15 -10.73 -5.29
CA SER A 164 -2.66 -12.08 -5.52
C SER A 164 -1.55 -12.42 -4.55
N LEU A 165 -1.54 -13.66 -4.07
CA LEU A 165 -0.45 -14.23 -3.27
C LEU A 165 0.39 -15.13 -4.16
N ARG A 166 1.67 -14.81 -4.33
CA ARG A 166 2.60 -15.61 -5.12
C ARG A 166 3.35 -16.57 -4.21
N THR A 167 3.43 -17.83 -4.61
CA THR A 167 4.15 -18.87 -3.86
C THR A 167 5.55 -19.12 -4.40
N VAL A 168 6.38 -19.78 -3.59
CA VAL A 168 7.72 -20.26 -3.98
C VAL A 168 7.69 -21.14 -5.23
N SER A 169 6.60 -21.87 -5.47
CA SER A 169 6.43 -22.72 -6.65
C SER A 169 5.96 -21.95 -7.89
N GLY A 170 5.89 -20.62 -7.83
CA GLY A 170 5.37 -19.77 -8.90
C GLY A 170 3.85 -19.77 -9.06
N ARG A 171 3.09 -20.50 -8.22
CA ARG A 171 1.62 -20.49 -8.27
C ARG A 171 1.08 -19.21 -7.64
N THR A 172 -0.01 -18.67 -8.19
CA THR A 172 -0.74 -17.54 -7.61
C THR A 172 -2.07 -17.98 -6.98
N PHE A 173 -2.44 -17.33 -5.88
CA PHE A 173 -3.76 -17.41 -5.29
C PHE A 173 -4.42 -16.04 -5.36
N ASP A 174 -5.46 -15.96 -6.18
CA ASP A 174 -6.04 -14.69 -6.63
C ASP A 174 -7.37 -14.42 -5.91
N PHE A 175 -7.46 -13.25 -5.27
CA PHE A 175 -8.59 -12.87 -4.43
C PHE A 175 -9.07 -11.44 -4.76
N ALA A 176 -10.36 -11.22 -4.63
CA ALA A 176 -10.97 -9.89 -4.62
C ALA A 176 -11.69 -9.68 -3.28
N ALA A 177 -11.43 -8.58 -2.60
CA ALA A 177 -12.11 -8.25 -1.35
C ALA A 177 -13.57 -7.84 -1.61
N THR A 178 -14.45 -8.10 -0.66
CA THR A 178 -15.83 -7.60 -0.75
C THR A 178 -15.96 -6.12 -0.38
N ASP A 179 -14.94 -5.56 0.27
CA ASP A 179 -14.91 -4.19 0.77
C ASP A 179 -13.47 -3.62 0.69
N GLU A 180 -13.36 -2.31 0.47
CA GLU A 180 -12.08 -1.62 0.31
C GLU A 180 -11.27 -1.55 1.60
N ASP A 181 -11.91 -1.21 2.71
CA ASP A 181 -11.25 -1.08 4.01
C ASP A 181 -10.75 -2.46 4.46
N LEU A 182 -11.55 -3.51 4.19
CA LEU A 182 -11.13 -4.90 4.38
C LEU A 182 -9.83 -5.18 3.60
N LEU A 183 -9.77 -4.87 2.29
CA LEU A 183 -8.58 -5.12 1.49
C LEU A 183 -7.34 -4.41 2.05
N MET A 184 -7.49 -3.14 2.42
CA MET A 184 -6.39 -2.32 2.90
C MET A 184 -5.80 -2.86 4.20
N VAL A 185 -6.67 -3.24 5.15
CA VAL A 185 -6.25 -3.88 6.40
C VAL A 185 -5.58 -5.22 6.13
N TRP A 186 -6.13 -6.01 5.21
CA TRP A 186 -5.57 -7.31 4.86
C TRP A 186 -4.19 -7.21 4.20
N LEU A 187 -3.98 -6.31 3.25
CA LEU A 187 -2.68 -6.11 2.62
C LEU A 187 -1.61 -5.68 3.64
N LEU A 188 -1.97 -4.78 4.56
CA LEU A 188 -1.07 -4.34 5.64
C LEU A 188 -0.80 -5.46 6.67
N GLY A 189 -1.81 -6.25 7.01
CA GLY A 189 -1.66 -7.37 7.93
C GLY A 189 -0.84 -8.51 7.31
N LEU A 190 -1.09 -8.85 6.05
CA LEU A 190 -0.41 -9.94 5.36
C LEU A 190 1.07 -9.64 5.16
N GLN A 191 1.44 -8.41 4.75
CA GLN A 191 2.85 -8.06 4.67
C GLN A 191 3.54 -8.14 6.04
N HIS A 192 2.84 -7.79 7.12
CA HIS A 192 3.39 -7.88 8.47
C HIS A 192 3.61 -9.34 8.87
N ALA A 193 2.63 -10.21 8.59
CA ALA A 193 2.71 -11.64 8.84
C ALA A 193 3.81 -12.34 8.03
N LEU A 194 4.09 -11.84 6.81
CA LEU A 194 5.12 -12.37 5.91
C LEU A 194 6.48 -11.66 6.05
N HIS A 195 6.61 -10.70 6.97
CA HIS A 195 7.79 -9.84 7.10
C HIS A 195 8.20 -9.12 5.80
N LEU A 196 7.22 -8.81 4.95
CA LEU A 196 7.39 -8.02 3.73
C LEU A 196 7.25 -6.53 4.05
N GLN A 197 7.94 -5.68 3.29
CA GLN A 197 7.85 -4.21 3.38
C GLN A 197 7.40 -3.60 2.05
N SER A 198 6.47 -4.27 1.38
CA SER A 198 6.01 -3.87 0.05
C SER A 198 5.10 -2.64 0.09
N PHE A 199 4.44 -2.38 1.23
CA PHE A 199 3.39 -1.38 1.33
C PHE A 199 3.42 -0.55 2.62
N THR A 200 3.15 0.74 2.49
CA THR A 200 2.65 1.59 3.59
C THR A 200 1.19 1.96 3.33
N ALA A 201 0.45 2.36 4.36
CA ALA A 201 -0.93 2.82 4.21
C ALA A 201 -1.07 3.94 3.15
N ALA A 202 -0.13 4.89 3.13
CA ALA A 202 -0.09 5.95 2.13
C ALA A 202 0.13 5.41 0.71
N THR A 203 1.07 4.47 0.52
CA THR A 203 1.31 3.88 -0.81
C THR A 203 0.13 3.04 -1.30
N LEU A 204 -0.58 2.34 -0.41
CA LEU A 204 -1.78 1.59 -0.79
C LEU A 204 -2.91 2.53 -1.21
N ARG A 205 -3.15 3.61 -0.46
CA ARG A 205 -4.15 4.63 -0.84
C ARG A 205 -3.80 5.25 -2.20
N LEU A 206 -2.53 5.56 -2.44
CA LEU A 206 -2.10 6.09 -3.74
C LEU A 206 -2.26 5.07 -4.88
N LYS A 207 -1.92 3.80 -4.66
CA LYS A 207 -2.13 2.72 -5.65
C LYS A 207 -3.61 2.54 -5.94
N ARG A 208 -4.46 2.50 -4.91
CA ARG A 208 -5.93 2.45 -5.04
C ARG A 208 -6.45 3.59 -5.91
N LEU A 209 -6.06 4.82 -5.60
CA LEU A 209 -6.48 6.00 -6.38
C LEU A 209 -6.05 5.88 -7.85
N ARG A 210 -4.83 5.40 -8.12
CA ARG A 210 -4.37 5.17 -9.50
C ARG A 210 -5.23 4.15 -10.22
N PHE A 211 -5.57 3.04 -9.58
CA PHE A 211 -6.45 2.02 -10.17
C PHE A 211 -7.85 2.56 -10.45
N LYS A 212 -8.44 3.32 -9.51
CA LYS A 212 -9.74 3.97 -9.71
C LYS A 212 -9.71 4.94 -10.89
N ILE A 213 -8.69 5.81 -10.95
CA ILE A 213 -8.55 6.77 -12.06
C ILE A 213 -8.37 6.03 -13.40
N ALA A 214 -7.51 5.02 -13.45
CA ALA A 214 -7.28 4.23 -14.67
C ALA A 214 -8.56 3.53 -15.15
N SER A 215 -9.30 2.89 -14.24
CA SER A 215 -10.58 2.25 -14.56
C SER A 215 -11.64 3.26 -15.03
N THR A 216 -11.64 4.48 -14.47
CA THR A 216 -12.54 5.55 -14.94
C THR A 216 -12.15 6.00 -16.35
N ALA A 217 -10.86 6.19 -16.58
CA ALA A 217 -10.31 6.63 -17.85
C ALA A 217 -10.70 5.65 -18.96
N GLU A 218 -10.54 4.35 -18.70
CA GLU A 218 -10.95 3.27 -19.60
C GLU A 218 -12.45 3.30 -19.90
N ARG A 219 -13.30 3.39 -18.86
CA ARG A 219 -14.77 3.40 -19.03
C ARG A 219 -15.31 4.64 -19.74
N THR A 220 -14.69 5.79 -19.50
CA THR A 220 -15.15 7.09 -20.03
C THR A 220 -14.48 7.49 -21.34
N GLY A 221 -13.43 6.78 -21.75
CA GLY A 221 -12.55 7.17 -22.87
C GLY A 221 -11.73 8.44 -22.59
N LEU A 222 -11.74 8.95 -21.35
CA LEU A 222 -10.97 10.13 -20.96
C LEU A 222 -9.52 9.74 -20.65
N SER A 223 -8.58 10.67 -20.86
CA SER A 223 -7.24 10.51 -20.31
C SER A 223 -7.25 10.57 -18.78
N THR A 224 -6.24 10.00 -18.12
CA THR A 224 -6.02 10.10 -16.65
C THR A 224 -6.12 11.55 -16.14
N HIS A 225 -5.55 12.49 -16.90
CA HIS A 225 -5.64 13.92 -16.59
C HIS A 225 -7.06 14.46 -16.75
N GLY A 226 -7.79 14.01 -17.78
CA GLY A 226 -9.20 14.34 -18.00
C GLY A 226 -10.10 13.88 -16.84
N VAL A 227 -9.91 12.65 -16.35
CA VAL A 227 -10.63 12.11 -15.19
C VAL A 227 -10.37 12.96 -13.94
N LEU A 228 -9.10 13.29 -13.66
CA LEU A 228 -8.73 14.12 -12.52
C LEU A 228 -9.36 15.52 -12.60
N LEU A 229 -9.30 16.17 -13.77
CA LEU A 229 -9.96 17.46 -13.98
C LEU A 229 -11.48 17.38 -13.80
N ALA A 230 -12.11 16.31 -14.28
CA ALA A 230 -13.54 16.08 -14.10
C ALA A 230 -13.90 15.92 -12.61
N ALA A 231 -13.12 15.13 -11.86
CA ALA A 231 -13.31 14.96 -10.42
C ALA A 231 -13.14 16.28 -9.65
N VAL A 232 -12.11 17.08 -9.97
CA VAL A 232 -11.89 18.41 -9.37
C VAL A 232 -13.04 19.36 -9.70
N ARG A 233 -13.53 19.35 -10.94
CA ARG A 233 -14.71 20.15 -11.35
C ARG A 233 -15.97 19.70 -10.62
N SER A 234 -16.18 18.40 -10.46
CA SER A 234 -17.34 17.87 -9.72
C SER A 234 -17.26 18.25 -8.24
N ALA A 235 -16.09 18.10 -7.62
CA ALA A 235 -15.83 18.55 -6.25
C ALA A 235 -16.12 20.04 -6.06
N ALA A 236 -15.68 20.86 -7.01
CA ALA A 236 -15.96 22.30 -7.01
C ALA A 236 -17.47 22.60 -7.15
N LYS A 237 -18.20 21.83 -7.97
CA LYS A 237 -19.67 21.94 -8.12
C LYS A 237 -20.45 21.44 -6.90
N GLN A 238 -20.01 20.37 -6.26
CA GLN A 238 -20.65 19.83 -5.05
C GLN A 238 -20.43 20.76 -3.84
N GLN A 239 -19.32 21.48 -3.79
CA GLN A 239 -19.13 22.59 -2.83
C GLN A 239 -19.99 23.83 -3.15
N ASP A 240 -20.52 23.95 -4.36
CA ASP A 240 -21.39 25.06 -4.82
C ASP A 240 -22.83 24.94 -4.28
N VAL A 241 -23.23 23.78 -3.74
CA VAL A 241 -24.59 23.54 -3.19
C VAL A 241 -24.70 23.92 -1.70
N ARG A 242 -23.58 24.20 -1.01
CA ARG A 242 -23.57 24.66 0.39
C ARG A 242 -22.98 26.08 0.51
N PHE A 243 -23.91 27.04 0.66
CA PHE A 243 -23.76 28.40 1.23
C PHE A 243 -23.10 29.52 0.40
N ASP A 244 -23.89 30.58 0.10
CA ASP A 244 -23.56 32.03 0.06
C ASP A 244 -22.28 32.54 -0.64
N LYS A 245 -21.52 31.69 -1.31
CA LYS A 245 -20.21 32.03 -1.88
C LYS A 245 -20.21 32.30 -3.37
N LEU A 246 -21.33 32.34 -4.07
CA LEU A 246 -21.38 32.79 -5.49
C LEU A 246 -20.79 34.20 -5.68
N LYS A 247 -20.90 35.09 -4.68
CA LYS A 247 -20.22 36.41 -4.64
C LYS A 247 -18.71 36.29 -4.41
N LYS A 248 -18.25 35.32 -3.60
CA LYS A 248 -16.83 35.05 -3.34
C LYS A 248 -16.16 34.30 -4.50
N LEU A 249 -16.89 33.43 -5.20
CA LEU A 249 -16.42 32.67 -6.37
C LEU A 249 -16.32 33.56 -7.60
N LYS A 250 -17.27 34.48 -7.84
CA LYS A 250 -17.09 35.56 -8.81
C LYS A 250 -15.92 36.50 -8.44
N LYS A 251 -15.71 36.81 -7.14
CA LYS A 251 -14.52 37.55 -6.67
C LYS A 251 -13.21 36.76 -6.82
N LEU A 252 -13.21 35.43 -6.61
CA LEU A 252 -12.06 34.55 -6.79
C LEU A 252 -11.75 34.34 -8.26
N GLN A 253 -12.75 34.17 -9.12
CA GLN A 253 -12.62 34.10 -10.57
C GLN A 253 -12.18 35.45 -11.15
N ALA A 254 -12.64 36.57 -10.57
CA ALA A 254 -12.12 37.92 -10.85
C ALA A 254 -10.69 38.12 -10.31
N ALA A 255 -10.33 37.58 -9.15
CA ALA A 255 -8.97 37.64 -8.59
C ALA A 255 -7.98 36.70 -9.32
N TRP A 256 -8.48 35.59 -9.88
CA TRP A 256 -7.75 34.69 -10.77
C TRP A 256 -7.48 35.36 -12.11
N ARG A 257 -8.47 36.10 -12.64
CA ARG A 257 -8.30 36.98 -13.80
C ARG A 257 -7.41 38.19 -13.49
N GLY A 258 -7.43 38.69 -12.26
CA GLY A 258 -6.68 39.86 -11.77
C GLY A 258 -5.17 39.66 -11.61
N GLY A 259 -4.59 38.59 -12.16
CA GLY A 259 -3.15 38.37 -12.23
C GLY A 259 -2.46 37.96 -10.92
N THR A 260 -2.90 38.45 -9.76
CA THR A 260 -2.20 38.23 -8.47
C THR A 260 -2.28 36.79 -8.00
N VAL A 261 -3.46 36.15 -8.06
CA VAL A 261 -3.62 34.73 -7.68
C VAL A 261 -2.91 33.82 -8.69
N ARG A 262 -3.01 34.13 -9.99
CA ARG A 262 -2.30 33.41 -11.05
C ARG A 262 -0.77 33.52 -10.91
N ARG A 263 -0.24 34.69 -10.55
CA ARG A 263 1.20 34.88 -10.26
C ARG A 263 1.63 34.06 -9.04
N ARG A 264 0.88 34.08 -7.94
CA ARG A 264 1.18 33.28 -6.74
C ARG A 264 1.14 31.78 -7.03
N PHE A 265 0.16 31.32 -7.79
CA PHE A 265 0.08 29.92 -8.22
C PHE A 265 1.25 29.54 -9.12
N ASN A 266 1.58 30.37 -10.12
CA ASN A 266 2.73 30.13 -11.00
C ASN A 266 4.06 30.13 -10.23
N HIS A 267 4.21 31.00 -9.23
CA HIS A 267 5.39 31.05 -8.36
C HIS A 267 5.48 29.77 -7.52
N ALA A 268 4.40 29.38 -6.83
CA ALA A 268 4.35 28.13 -6.08
C ALA A 268 4.63 26.90 -6.97
N ALA A 269 4.07 26.86 -8.18
CA ALA A 269 4.34 25.78 -9.14
C ALA A 269 5.81 25.76 -9.61
N SER A 270 6.44 26.93 -9.73
CA SER A 270 7.88 27.07 -10.02
C SER A 270 8.71 26.54 -8.85
N ASP A 271 8.41 26.95 -7.62
CA ASP A 271 9.11 26.51 -6.41
C ASP A 271 9.02 24.99 -6.23
N LEU A 272 7.82 24.42 -6.41
CA LEU A 272 7.62 22.97 -6.32
C LEU A 272 8.40 22.21 -7.40
N ARG A 273 8.54 22.81 -8.61
CA ARG A 273 9.36 22.25 -9.68
C ARG A 273 10.84 22.28 -9.32
N GLU A 274 11.33 23.39 -8.78
CA GLU A 274 12.72 23.54 -8.34
C GLU A 274 13.07 22.56 -7.21
N ILE A 275 12.22 22.45 -6.19
CA ILE A 275 12.39 21.49 -5.09
C ILE A 275 12.42 20.06 -5.63
N ARG A 276 11.55 19.73 -6.59
CA ARG A 276 11.54 18.40 -7.23
C ARG A 276 12.84 18.09 -7.97
N LEU A 277 13.39 19.07 -8.69
CA LEU A 277 14.68 18.93 -9.37
C LEU A 277 15.83 18.74 -8.38
N LYS A 278 15.86 19.51 -7.28
CA LYS A 278 16.83 19.34 -6.19
C LYS A 278 16.75 17.95 -5.56
N ILE A 279 15.54 17.45 -5.29
CA ILE A 279 15.35 16.08 -4.77
C ILE A 279 15.86 15.03 -5.76
N HIS A 280 15.68 15.23 -7.06
CA HIS A 280 16.21 14.32 -8.08
C HIS A 280 17.74 14.30 -8.09
N ALA A 281 18.38 15.47 -8.12
CA ALA A 281 19.84 15.59 -8.07
C ALA A 281 20.44 14.96 -6.81
N LEU A 282 19.79 15.13 -5.65
CA LEU A 282 20.20 14.47 -4.41
C LEU A 282 20.10 12.95 -4.48
N LYS A 283 19.11 12.38 -5.17
CA LYS A 283 19.00 10.92 -5.37
C LYS A 283 20.11 10.38 -6.25
N GLU A 284 20.46 11.10 -7.31
CA GLU A 284 21.58 10.71 -8.19
C GLU A 284 22.90 10.74 -7.40
N ARG A 285 23.13 11.80 -6.61
CA ARG A 285 24.28 11.92 -5.73
C ARG A 285 24.31 10.83 -4.65
N GLU A 286 23.17 10.49 -4.05
CA GLU A 286 23.05 9.39 -3.09
C GLU A 286 23.43 8.05 -3.73
N CYS A 287 22.97 7.79 -4.95
CA CYS A 287 23.29 6.58 -5.71
C CYS A 287 24.80 6.48 -5.98
N TYR A 288 25.42 7.58 -6.42
CA TYR A 288 26.86 7.65 -6.64
C TYR A 288 27.64 7.35 -5.34
N MET A 289 27.29 8.01 -4.23
CA MET A 289 27.97 7.81 -2.95
C MET A 289 27.80 6.39 -2.40
N LYS A 290 26.63 5.76 -2.60
CA LYS A 290 26.42 4.36 -2.24
C LYS A 290 27.30 3.41 -3.04
N ARG A 291 27.47 3.64 -4.35
CA ARG A 291 28.38 2.83 -5.17
C ARG A 291 29.83 2.99 -4.73
N ALA A 292 30.27 4.22 -4.43
CA ALA A 292 31.61 4.47 -3.91
C ALA A 292 31.83 3.79 -2.54
N GLN A 293 30.85 3.87 -1.64
CA GLN A 293 30.87 3.17 -0.36
C GLN A 293 30.92 1.65 -0.53
N GLU A 294 30.12 1.09 -1.43
CA GLU A 294 30.09 -0.35 -1.69
C GLU A 294 31.41 -0.84 -2.30
N GLN A 295 31.97 -0.09 -3.24
CA GLN A 295 33.25 -0.42 -3.85
C GLN A 295 34.39 -0.40 -2.82
N THR A 296 34.50 0.65 -2.01
CA THR A 296 35.51 0.74 -0.96
C THR A 296 35.32 -0.33 0.12
N ALA A 297 34.07 -0.66 0.48
CA ALA A 297 33.76 -1.74 1.42
C ALA A 297 34.21 -3.11 0.87
N ARG A 298 33.97 -3.39 -0.42
CA ARG A 298 34.44 -4.61 -1.08
C ARG A 298 35.96 -4.69 -1.10
N SER A 299 36.65 -3.59 -1.41
CA SER A 299 38.12 -3.54 -1.36
C SER A 299 38.62 -3.89 0.04
N ILE A 300 38.06 -3.26 1.08
CA ILE A 300 38.42 -3.54 2.49
C ILE A 300 38.19 -5.00 2.84
N GLN A 301 37.02 -5.54 2.47
CA GLN A 301 36.67 -6.93 2.75
C GLN A 301 37.60 -7.93 2.02
N SER A 302 38.02 -7.61 0.80
CA SER A 302 38.91 -8.49 0.01
C SER A 302 40.36 -8.49 0.50
N ALA A 303 40.80 -7.38 1.11
CA ALA A 303 42.15 -7.23 1.63
C ALA A 303 42.30 -7.78 3.04
N ILE A 304 41.21 -7.81 3.82
CA ILE A 304 41.17 -8.57 5.07
C ILE A 304 41.26 -10.06 4.69
N PRO A 305 42.36 -10.74 5.04
CA PRO A 305 42.50 -12.15 4.72
C PRO A 305 41.34 -12.91 5.38
N ALA A 306 40.73 -13.84 4.64
CA ALA A 306 39.71 -14.76 5.14
C ALA A 306 40.32 -15.82 6.09
N GLU A 307 41.33 -15.44 6.86
CA GLU A 307 41.91 -16.26 7.92
C GLU A 307 40.82 -16.40 8.99
N GLU A 308 40.43 -17.65 9.26
CA GLU A 308 39.44 -17.91 10.30
C GLU A 308 39.98 -17.40 11.64
N ALA A 309 39.13 -16.71 12.39
CA ALA A 309 39.47 -16.33 13.74
C ALA A 309 39.87 -17.60 14.52
N PRO A 310 40.94 -17.55 15.35
CA PRO A 310 41.32 -18.68 16.18
C PRO A 310 40.09 -19.26 16.87
N ALA A 311 39.88 -20.57 16.77
CA ALA A 311 38.76 -21.21 17.43
C ALA A 311 39.00 -21.19 18.95
N PRO A 312 37.99 -20.84 19.77
CA PRO A 312 38.12 -20.95 21.21
C PRO A 312 38.43 -22.41 21.60
N PRO A 313 39.21 -22.64 22.67
CA PRO A 313 39.43 -23.99 23.18
C PRO A 313 38.10 -24.68 23.47
N CYS A 314 38.01 -26.00 23.23
CA CYS A 314 36.81 -26.74 23.59
C CYS A 314 36.58 -26.71 25.11
N HIS A 315 35.33 -26.94 25.54
CA HIS A 315 34.94 -26.84 26.95
C HIS A 315 35.82 -27.65 27.92
N GLN A 316 36.34 -28.79 27.47
CA GLN A 316 37.23 -29.65 28.27
C GLN A 316 38.63 -29.04 28.46
N LYS A 317 39.09 -28.20 27.52
CA LYS A 317 40.40 -27.53 27.54
C LYS A 317 40.36 -26.14 28.16
N MET A 318 39.19 -25.57 28.37
CA MET A 318 39.03 -24.28 29.06
C MET A 318 39.51 -24.29 30.51
N GLY A 319 39.63 -25.47 31.13
CA GLY A 319 40.19 -25.63 32.48
C GLY A 319 41.73 -25.61 32.53
N ASP A 320 42.41 -25.67 31.38
CA ASP A 320 43.87 -25.59 31.28
C ASP A 320 44.31 -24.14 31.02
N PRO A 321 44.99 -23.47 31.97
CA PRO A 321 45.46 -22.10 31.81
C PRO A 321 46.36 -21.90 30.57
N MET A 322 47.14 -22.92 30.20
CA MET A 322 48.07 -22.83 29.07
C MET A 322 47.33 -22.77 27.73
N GLU A 323 46.24 -23.53 27.57
CA GLU A 323 45.45 -23.51 26.34
C GLU A 323 44.68 -22.18 26.20
N VAL A 324 44.23 -21.60 27.32
CA VAL A 324 43.61 -20.27 27.35
C VAL A 324 44.63 -19.17 26.99
N GLU A 325 45.84 -19.23 27.53
CA GLU A 325 46.92 -18.29 27.20
C GLU A 325 47.35 -18.38 25.73
N ARG A 326 47.45 -19.59 25.18
CA ARG A 326 47.72 -19.82 23.75
C ARG A 326 46.63 -19.23 22.87
N PHE A 327 45.37 -19.45 23.22
CA PHE A 327 44.24 -18.86 22.50
C PHE A 327 44.26 -17.33 22.57
N ALA A 328 44.47 -16.75 23.75
CA ALA A 328 44.55 -15.29 23.92
C ALA A 328 45.71 -14.68 23.10
N THR A 329 46.86 -15.35 23.08
CA THR A 329 48.01 -14.95 22.27
C THR A 329 47.69 -15.03 20.78
N ALA A 330 47.08 -16.13 20.31
CA ALA A 330 46.66 -16.29 18.92
C ALA A 330 45.63 -15.21 18.52
N MET A 331 44.65 -14.91 19.38
CA MET A 331 43.68 -13.83 19.17
C MET A 331 44.33 -12.45 19.10
N THR A 332 45.34 -12.18 19.92
CA THR A 332 46.08 -10.91 19.91
C THR A 332 46.87 -10.74 18.62
N ILE A 333 47.53 -11.81 18.15
CA ILE A 333 48.24 -11.82 16.87
C ILE A 333 47.26 -11.59 15.71
N PHE A 334 46.13 -12.31 15.71
CA PHE A 334 45.08 -12.16 14.71
C PHE A 334 44.54 -10.72 14.68
N ALA A 335 44.17 -10.15 15.84
CA ALA A 335 43.67 -8.79 15.94
C ALA A 335 44.69 -7.75 15.48
N THR A 336 45.98 -7.96 15.78
CA THR A 336 47.07 -7.08 15.37
C THR A 336 47.27 -7.11 13.85
N ARG A 337 47.19 -8.29 13.22
CA ARG A 337 47.22 -8.43 11.75
C ARG A 337 46.06 -7.69 11.10
N GLN A 338 44.83 -7.92 11.59
CA GLN A 338 43.63 -7.23 11.10
C GLN A 338 43.76 -5.71 11.22
N LYS A 339 44.27 -5.22 12.36
CA LYS A 339 44.52 -3.79 12.58
C LYS A 339 45.55 -3.24 11.58
N ARG A 340 46.66 -3.96 11.36
CA ARG A 340 47.70 -3.56 10.40
C ARG A 340 47.15 -3.47 8.98
N THR A 341 46.37 -4.46 8.55
CA THR A 341 45.71 -4.42 7.23
C THR A 341 44.78 -3.22 7.10
N LEU A 342 44.01 -2.90 8.14
CA LEU A 342 43.15 -1.70 8.13
C LEU A 342 43.96 -0.38 8.13
N GLU A 343 45.13 -0.35 8.77
CA GLU A 343 46.06 0.78 8.74
C GLU A 343 46.69 0.95 7.35
N GLU A 344 47.09 -0.15 6.69
CA GLU A 344 47.55 -0.15 5.30
C GLU A 344 46.46 0.31 4.32
N MET A 345 45.19 0.07 4.67
CA MET A 345 44.01 0.53 3.94
C MET A 345 43.41 1.84 4.46
N SER A 346 44.18 2.66 5.18
CA SER A 346 43.66 3.87 5.83
C SER A 346 42.90 4.79 4.87
N ASP A 347 43.33 4.89 3.61
CA ASP A 347 42.66 5.70 2.59
C ASP A 347 41.28 5.15 2.23
N HIS A 348 41.16 3.85 1.97
CA HIS A 348 39.87 3.23 1.67
C HIS A 348 38.90 3.32 2.85
N VAL A 349 39.41 3.14 4.08
CA VAL A 349 38.61 3.29 5.31
C VAL A 349 38.13 4.73 5.48
N ARG A 350 38.99 5.71 5.20
CA ARG A 350 38.64 7.14 5.22
C ARG A 350 37.60 7.47 4.16
N GLU A 351 37.80 7.06 2.92
CA GLU A 351 36.84 7.27 1.82
C GLU A 351 35.48 6.64 2.13
N ASN A 352 35.46 5.42 2.69
CA ASN A 352 34.21 4.76 3.07
C ASN A 352 33.46 5.54 4.17
N ARG A 353 34.19 6.05 5.17
CA ARG A 353 33.63 6.91 6.24
C ARG A 353 33.10 8.22 5.67
N GLU A 354 33.84 8.85 4.76
CA GLU A 354 33.42 10.09 4.10
C GLU A 354 32.17 9.88 3.23
N ALA A 355 32.11 8.80 2.47
CA ALA A 355 30.93 8.41 1.69
C ALA A 355 29.72 8.16 2.60
N THR A 356 29.92 7.46 3.73
CA THR A 356 28.88 7.23 4.74
C THR A 356 28.35 8.56 5.31
N ALA A 357 29.25 9.47 5.68
CA ALA A 357 28.89 10.80 6.18
C ALA A 357 28.19 11.66 5.11
N ALA A 358 28.60 11.55 3.84
CA ALA A 358 27.94 12.21 2.72
C ALA A 358 26.52 11.69 2.49
N ILE A 359 26.30 10.37 2.55
CA ILE A 359 24.97 9.76 2.45
C ILE A 359 24.06 10.26 3.58
N ALA A 360 24.56 10.34 4.81
CA ALA A 360 23.81 10.87 5.95
C ALA A 360 23.41 12.35 5.76
N ARG A 361 24.32 13.18 5.25
CA ARG A 361 24.05 14.60 4.92
C ARG A 361 23.00 14.73 3.82
N ILE A 362 23.11 13.96 2.74
CA ILE A 362 22.12 13.94 1.65
C ILE A 362 20.73 13.51 2.16
N ALA A 363 20.68 12.52 3.05
CA ALA A 363 19.44 12.08 3.66
C ALA A 363 18.81 13.15 4.59
N ALA A 364 19.62 13.98 5.26
CA ALA A 364 19.14 15.13 6.02
C ALA A 364 18.59 16.23 5.11
N GLU A 365 19.36 16.64 4.09
CA GLU A 365 18.95 17.67 3.13
C GLU A 365 17.65 17.28 2.38
N ARG A 366 17.52 16.01 1.98
CA ARG A 366 16.29 15.51 1.36
C ARG A 366 15.09 15.63 2.30
N ARG A 367 15.26 15.42 3.61
CA ARG A 367 14.18 15.59 4.60
C ARG A 367 13.78 17.06 4.70
N GLU A 368 14.74 17.97 4.73
CA GLU A 368 14.47 19.41 4.76
C GLU A 368 13.72 19.89 3.52
N LEU A 369 14.14 19.45 2.33
CA LEU A 369 13.45 19.79 1.08
C LEU A 369 12.02 19.22 1.02
N LEU A 370 11.81 18.00 1.51
CA LEU A 370 10.46 17.42 1.61
C LEU A 370 9.59 18.21 2.59
N GLN A 371 10.16 18.68 3.71
CA GLN A 371 9.44 19.54 4.64
C GLN A 371 9.12 20.90 4.01
N ALA A 372 10.06 21.51 3.29
CA ALA A 372 9.85 22.76 2.56
C ALA A 372 8.78 22.60 1.46
N PHE A 373 8.78 21.47 0.74
CA PHE A 373 7.75 21.11 -0.22
C PHE A 373 6.36 21.06 0.43
N MET A 374 6.24 20.37 1.57
CA MET A 374 4.99 20.29 2.31
C MET A 374 4.54 21.66 2.83
N ASN A 375 5.44 22.44 3.41
CA ASN A 375 5.15 23.79 3.90
C ASN A 375 4.73 24.71 2.75
N SER A 376 5.35 24.60 1.56
CA SER A 376 4.97 25.38 0.38
C SER A 376 3.57 25.00 -0.11
N ILE A 377 3.23 23.71 -0.15
CA ILE A 377 1.86 23.27 -0.46
C ILE A 377 0.89 23.83 0.58
N ILE A 378 1.19 23.69 1.87
CA ILE A 378 0.32 24.17 2.95
C ILE A 378 0.11 25.69 2.81
N ASN A 379 1.18 26.46 2.77
CA ASN A 379 1.10 27.92 2.75
C ASN A 379 0.49 28.47 1.46
N ASN A 380 0.81 27.89 0.31
CA ASN A 380 0.36 28.44 -0.97
C ASN A 380 -1.00 27.91 -1.42
N VAL A 381 -1.31 26.62 -1.15
CA VAL A 381 -2.58 26.03 -1.60
C VAL A 381 -3.69 26.32 -0.58
N PHE A 382 -3.42 26.26 0.73
CA PHE A 382 -4.46 26.49 1.74
C PHE A 382 -4.71 27.97 2.04
N SER A 383 -3.74 28.87 1.85
CA SER A 383 -4.02 30.31 1.93
C SER A 383 -4.94 30.79 0.80
N LEU A 384 -4.99 30.07 -0.33
CA LEU A 384 -5.90 30.39 -1.45
C LEU A 384 -7.34 29.95 -1.20
N THR A 385 -7.59 28.98 -0.32
CA THR A 385 -8.94 28.49 0.00
C THR A 385 -9.64 29.32 1.09
N GLY A 386 -8.94 30.27 1.73
CA GLY A 386 -9.52 31.21 2.69
C GLY A 386 -10.00 30.57 3.99
N THR A 387 -9.58 29.35 4.28
CA THR A 387 -9.87 28.63 5.53
C THR A 387 -8.70 28.83 6.50
N HIS A 388 -8.55 30.04 7.04
CA HIS A 388 -7.68 30.25 8.20
C HIS A 388 -8.44 29.81 9.45
N ALA A 389 -8.29 28.55 9.84
CA ALA A 389 -8.37 28.21 11.26
C ALA A 389 -7.00 28.57 11.88
N PRO A 390 -6.95 29.25 13.03
CA PRO A 390 -5.68 29.61 13.66
C PRO A 390 -4.92 28.33 14.03
N LEU A 391 -3.71 28.18 13.49
CA LEU A 391 -2.77 27.16 13.91
C LEU A 391 -2.28 27.52 15.30
N THR A 392 -2.68 26.78 16.33
CA THR A 392 -2.01 26.85 17.64
C THR A 392 -0.56 26.37 17.48
N PRO A 393 0.42 27.08 18.07
CA PRO A 393 1.82 26.72 17.93
C PRO A 393 2.09 25.32 18.50
N ILE A 394 2.89 24.55 17.75
CA ILE A 394 3.35 23.22 18.12
C ILE A 394 4.19 23.37 19.40
N LYS A 395 3.66 22.92 20.54
CA LYS A 395 4.47 22.78 21.76
C LYS A 395 5.32 21.52 21.62
N THR A 396 6.62 21.68 21.44
CA THR A 396 7.58 20.61 21.55
C THR A 396 7.73 20.21 23.02
N CYS A 397 7.46 18.94 23.34
CA CYS A 397 7.81 18.39 24.65
C CYS A 397 9.32 18.16 24.69
N THR A 398 10.05 19.01 25.43
CA THR A 398 11.52 18.96 25.55
C THR A 398 12.04 17.70 26.26
N LYS A 399 11.17 16.89 26.89
CA LYS A 399 11.57 15.69 27.62
C LYS A 399 11.52 14.38 26.82
N CYS A 400 10.84 14.33 25.66
CA CYS A 400 10.67 13.05 24.96
C CYS A 400 11.02 13.03 23.46
N ASN A 401 11.39 14.14 22.82
CA ASN A 401 11.66 14.20 21.37
C ASN A 401 10.56 13.55 20.50
N ALA A 402 9.33 13.44 21.02
CA ALA A 402 8.18 12.97 20.29
C ALA A 402 7.32 14.19 19.90
N THR A 403 7.17 14.43 18.60
CA THR A 403 6.14 15.31 18.06
C THR A 403 4.84 14.53 17.96
N ASP A 404 3.99 14.63 18.99
CA ASP A 404 2.62 14.14 18.91
C ASP A 404 1.74 15.16 18.19
N LEU A 405 1.23 14.75 17.04
CA LEU A 405 0.15 15.43 16.32
C LEU A 405 -1.18 15.14 17.05
N VAL A 406 -1.48 15.90 18.09
CA VAL A 406 -2.85 15.93 18.63
C VAL A 406 -3.67 16.91 17.79
N ALA A 407 -4.32 16.37 16.76
CA ALA A 407 -5.31 17.11 16.00
C ALA A 407 -6.58 17.28 16.85
N SER A 408 -6.89 18.53 17.21
CA SER A 408 -8.19 18.93 17.75
C SER A 408 -9.31 18.46 16.82
N SER A 409 -10.43 18.01 17.39
CA SER A 409 -11.57 17.35 16.74
C SER A 409 -12.19 18.08 15.53
N ALA A 410 -11.84 19.36 15.32
CA ALA A 410 -12.21 20.12 14.13
C ALA A 410 -11.45 19.72 12.86
N TRP A 411 -10.27 19.10 12.97
CA TRP A 411 -9.44 18.69 11.81
C TRP A 411 -9.97 17.45 11.09
N THR A 412 -10.75 16.60 11.78
CA THR A 412 -11.32 15.36 11.22
C THR A 412 -12.48 15.61 10.26
N GLN A 413 -12.97 16.86 10.14
CA GLN A 413 -14.07 17.21 9.23
C GLN A 413 -13.61 17.79 7.88
N VAL A 414 -12.33 18.17 7.76
CA VAL A 414 -11.73 18.73 6.53
C VAL A 414 -10.70 17.78 5.91
N VAL A 415 -10.01 17.03 6.79
CA VAL A 415 -9.33 15.74 6.57
C VAL A 415 -10.12 14.78 5.74
#